data_AF-A0A7X9VXS7-F1
#
_entry.id   AF-A0A7X9VXS7-F1
#
_cell.length_a   1.000
_cell.length_b   1.000
_cell.length_c   1.000
_cell.angle_alpha   90.00
_cell.angle_beta   90.00
_cell.angle_gamma   90.00
#
_symmetry.space_group_name_H-M   'P 1'
#
loop_
_entity.id
_entity.type
_entity.pdbx_description
1 polymer ?
#
loop_
_entity_poly.entity_id
_entity_poly.type
_entity_poly.pdbx_seq_one_letter_code
_entity_poly.pdbx_strand_id
1 'polypeptide(L)'
;MRAAPTIESLIAEGWRQKSLQGFAGLIGPLWARKEGDGWAYGLLAGAAHLNPAGVVHGGLLTALLDHGLSAIAWEAMARRACVTVQLDTHFLMAARAGQFLEVRGRVLRATSCLVFMEGDVGVAGAAVATGVAVLKVIGPPADGGQSSPST
;
A
#
# COMPACT_ATOMS: atom_id res chain seq x y z
N MET A 1 -5.81 17.76 19.58
CA MET A 1 -6.29 17.35 18.23
C MET A 1 -5.18 17.68 17.26
N ARG A 2 -4.56 16.68 16.61
CA ARG A 2 -3.43 16.92 15.69
C ARG A 2 -3.99 17.61 14.44
N ALA A 3 -3.30 18.63 13.93
CA ALA A 3 -3.73 19.32 12.71
C ALA A 3 -3.83 18.32 11.54
N ALA A 4 -4.78 18.55 10.62
CA ALA A 4 -4.86 17.73 9.41
C ALA A 4 -3.54 17.86 8.63
N PRO A 5 -2.97 16.75 8.14
CA PRO A 5 -1.72 16.78 7.40
C PRO A 5 -1.90 17.59 6.11
N THR A 6 -0.94 18.48 5.83
CA THR A 6 -0.82 19.16 4.54
C THR A 6 0.17 18.42 3.64
N ILE A 7 0.12 18.67 2.33
CA ILE A 7 1.07 18.12 1.36
C ILE A 7 2.51 18.47 1.77
N GLU A 8 2.75 19.70 2.20
CA GLU A 8 4.07 20.17 2.65
C GLU A 8 4.54 19.40 3.88
N SER A 9 3.64 19.16 4.85
CA SER A 9 3.98 18.38 6.05
C SER A 9 4.32 16.93 5.72
N LEU A 10 3.60 16.30 4.78
CA LEU A 10 3.88 14.93 4.34
C LEU A 10 5.24 14.85 3.66
N ILE A 11 5.57 15.82 2.80
CA ILE A 11 6.89 15.90 2.16
C ILE A 11 7.99 16.08 3.21
N ALA A 12 7.81 16.96 4.20
CA ALA A 12 8.76 17.16 5.28
C ALA A 12 8.96 15.90 6.15
N GLU A 13 7.91 15.09 6.30
CA GLU A 13 7.95 13.77 6.95
C GLU A 13 8.52 12.64 6.07
N GLY A 14 9.05 12.97 4.88
CA GLY A 14 9.73 12.05 3.98
C GLY A 14 8.81 11.27 3.04
N TRP A 15 7.51 11.59 3.00
CA TRP A 15 6.59 11.01 2.02
C TRP A 15 6.83 11.56 0.63
N ARG A 16 6.79 10.68 -0.37
CA ARG A 16 6.93 11.03 -1.78
C ARG A 16 5.65 10.67 -2.52
N GLN A 17 5.02 11.69 -3.10
CA GLN A 17 3.85 11.49 -3.92
C GLN A 17 4.23 10.78 -5.23
N LYS A 18 3.36 9.87 -5.68
CA LYS A 18 3.48 9.07 -6.88
C LYS A 18 2.22 9.27 -7.71
N SER A 19 2.41 9.81 -8.92
CA SER A 19 1.38 9.80 -9.94
C SER A 19 1.54 8.51 -10.75
N LEU A 20 0.55 7.63 -10.68
CA LEU A 20 0.53 6.35 -11.37
C LEU A 20 -0.53 6.38 -12.48
N GLN A 21 -0.37 5.53 -13.48
CA GLN A 21 -1.40 5.33 -14.52
C GLN A 21 -2.36 4.20 -14.11
N GLY A 22 -3.48 4.08 -14.85
CA GLY A 22 -4.47 3.03 -14.62
C GLY A 22 -5.24 3.21 -13.31
N PHE A 23 -5.69 2.10 -12.73
CA PHE A 23 -6.55 2.12 -11.53
C PHE A 23 -5.91 2.84 -10.34
N ALA A 24 -4.60 2.64 -10.09
CA ALA A 24 -3.89 3.32 -9.03
C ALA A 24 -3.83 4.86 -9.22
N GLY A 25 -3.87 5.32 -10.47
CA GLY A 25 -4.03 6.73 -10.81
C GLY A 25 -5.43 7.28 -10.53
N LEU A 26 -6.46 6.47 -10.76
CA LEU A 26 -7.86 6.85 -10.51
C LEU A 26 -8.16 7.05 -9.02
N ILE A 27 -7.52 6.25 -8.16
CA ILE A 27 -7.67 6.36 -6.70
C ILE A 27 -6.62 7.29 -6.05
N GLY A 28 -5.65 7.76 -6.81
CA GLY A 28 -4.51 8.51 -6.29
C GLY A 28 -4.81 9.99 -6.03
N PRO A 29 -3.76 10.79 -5.75
CA PRO A 29 -2.35 10.41 -5.77
C PRO A 29 -1.95 9.51 -4.60
N LEU A 30 -1.12 8.50 -4.87
CA LEU A 30 -0.55 7.65 -3.83
C LEU A 30 0.74 8.25 -3.29
N TRP A 31 1.12 7.85 -2.09
CA TRP A 31 2.33 8.27 -1.41
C TRP A 31 3.14 7.06 -0.99
N ALA A 32 4.46 7.20 -0.95
CA ALA A 32 5.35 6.17 -0.44
C ALA A 32 6.43 6.80 0.44
N ARG A 33 6.78 6.12 1.53
CA ARG A 33 7.89 6.48 2.41
C ARG A 33 8.69 5.24 2.74
N LYS A 34 10.02 5.33 2.67
CA LYS A 34 10.90 4.25 3.11
C LYS A 34 10.95 4.23 4.64
N GLU A 35 10.79 3.06 5.25
CA GLU A 35 10.82 2.86 6.70
C GLU A 35 11.72 1.67 7.02
N GLY A 36 12.96 1.95 7.48
CA GLY A 36 13.98 0.91 7.68
C GLY A 36 14.27 0.16 6.37
N ASP A 37 14.14 -1.16 6.42
CA ASP A 37 14.29 -2.05 5.25
C ASP A 37 12.99 -2.21 4.44
N GLY A 38 11.89 -1.61 4.91
CA GLY A 38 10.57 -1.70 4.29
C GLY A 38 10.05 -0.37 3.73
N TRP A 39 8.77 -0.40 3.38
CA TRP A 39 8.04 0.75 2.83
C TRP A 39 6.68 0.87 3.48
N ALA A 40 6.27 2.12 3.70
CA ALA A 40 4.90 2.48 3.98
C ALA A 40 4.30 3.18 2.75
N TYR A 41 3.01 2.96 2.52
CA TYR A 41 2.25 3.59 1.45
C TYR A 41 1.14 4.45 2.03
N GLY A 42 0.61 5.39 1.26
CA GLY A 42 -0.45 6.22 1.79
C GLY A 42 -1.24 6.98 0.75
N LEU A 43 -2.29 7.63 1.24
CA LEU A 43 -3.22 8.40 0.43
C LEU A 43 -3.82 9.51 1.31
N LEU A 44 -3.81 10.74 0.81
CA LEU A 44 -4.54 11.84 1.45
C LEU A 44 -6.01 11.80 1.00
N ALA A 45 -6.93 11.45 1.89
CA ALA A 45 -8.33 11.27 1.55
C ALA A 45 -8.98 12.60 1.16
N GLY A 46 -9.59 12.67 -0.03
CA GLY A 46 -10.33 13.84 -0.52
C GLY A 46 -11.82 13.54 -0.72
N ALA A 47 -12.57 14.51 -1.25
CA ALA A 47 -14.01 14.35 -1.50
C ALA A 47 -14.32 13.22 -2.51
N ALA A 48 -13.45 13.02 -3.51
CA ALA A 48 -13.58 11.96 -4.52
C ALA A 48 -13.47 10.54 -3.94
N HIS A 49 -13.00 10.40 -2.70
CA HIS A 49 -12.74 9.15 -2.02
C HIS A 49 -13.87 8.71 -1.09
N LEU A 50 -14.93 9.51 -0.99
CA LEU A 50 -16.03 9.29 -0.07
C LEU A 50 -17.12 8.40 -0.68
N ASN A 51 -17.81 7.66 0.18
CA ASN A 51 -19.05 6.99 -0.15
C ASN A 51 -20.26 7.94 0.08
N PRO A 52 -21.49 7.53 -0.28
CA PRO A 52 -22.69 8.35 -0.06
C PRO A 52 -22.97 8.74 1.40
N ALA A 53 -22.37 8.04 2.38
CA ALA A 53 -22.48 8.37 3.81
C ALA A 53 -21.44 9.42 4.27
N GLY A 54 -20.62 9.96 3.37
CA GLY A 54 -19.64 11.02 3.67
C GLY A 54 -18.38 10.54 4.40
N VAL A 55 -18.12 9.22 4.41
CA VAL A 55 -16.88 8.62 4.94
C VAL A 55 -16.10 7.96 3.82
N VAL A 56 -14.82 7.69 4.03
CA VAL A 56 -13.97 7.05 3.00
C VAL A 56 -14.58 5.71 2.60
N HIS A 57 -14.67 5.48 1.28
CA HIS A 57 -15.28 4.28 0.72
C HIS A 57 -14.47 3.03 1.12
N GLY A 58 -15.13 1.98 1.61
CA GLY A 58 -14.45 0.74 2.00
C GLY A 58 -13.63 0.12 0.86
N GLY A 59 -14.16 0.17 -0.37
CA GLY A 59 -13.43 -0.23 -1.58
C GLY A 59 -12.13 0.55 -1.83
N LEU A 60 -12.03 1.82 -1.42
CA LEU A 60 -10.77 2.56 -1.49
C LEU A 60 -9.77 2.04 -0.46
N LEU A 61 -10.22 1.80 0.78
CA LEU A 61 -9.35 1.24 1.83
C LEU A 61 -8.83 -0.13 1.41
N THR A 62 -9.69 -0.99 0.85
CA THR A 62 -9.30 -2.29 0.30
C THR A 62 -8.31 -2.15 -0.85
N ALA A 63 -8.56 -1.24 -1.81
CA ALA A 63 -7.65 -1.00 -2.93
C ALA A 63 -6.28 -0.48 -2.49
N LEU A 64 -6.26 0.42 -1.51
CA LEU A 64 -5.02 0.96 -0.95
C LEU A 64 -4.23 -0.12 -0.20
N LEU A 65 -4.92 -0.97 0.57
CA LEU A 65 -4.33 -2.10 1.27
C LEU A 65 -3.75 -3.12 0.28
N ASP A 66 -4.51 -3.48 -0.77
CA ASP A 66 -4.05 -4.36 -1.85
C ASP A 66 -2.78 -3.82 -2.52
N HIS A 67 -2.78 -2.53 -2.87
CA HIS A 67 -1.62 -1.89 -3.48
C HIS A 67 -0.39 -1.94 -2.56
N GLY A 68 -0.56 -1.56 -1.28
CA GLY A 68 0.53 -1.54 -0.31
C GLY A 68 1.10 -2.94 -0.05
N LEU A 69 0.25 -3.94 0.19
CA LEU A 69 0.70 -5.31 0.42
C LEU A 69 1.36 -5.92 -0.82
N SER A 70 0.83 -5.63 -2.02
CA SER A 70 1.43 -6.07 -3.29
C SER A 70 2.81 -5.48 -3.51
N ALA A 71 3.00 -4.20 -3.19
CA ALA A 71 4.29 -3.55 -3.35
C ALA A 71 5.33 -4.07 -2.33
N ILE A 72 4.92 -4.36 -1.09
CA ILE A 72 5.79 -4.99 -0.09
C ILE A 72 6.16 -6.42 -0.50
N ALA A 73 5.18 -7.22 -0.95
CA ALA A 73 5.42 -8.58 -1.44
C ALA A 73 6.36 -8.60 -2.66
N TRP A 74 6.21 -7.62 -3.56
CA TRP A 74 7.10 -7.47 -4.71
C TRP A 74 8.55 -7.23 -4.30
N GLU A 75 8.82 -6.33 -3.34
CA GLU A 75 10.17 -6.13 -2.82
C GLU A 75 10.70 -7.40 -2.12
N ALA A 76 9.87 -8.06 -1.30
CA ALA A 76 10.24 -9.30 -0.60
C ALA A 76 10.58 -10.46 -1.56
N MET A 77 9.99 -10.48 -2.76
CA MET A 77 10.23 -11.49 -3.78
C MET A 77 11.30 -11.07 -4.80
N ALA A 78 12.26 -10.23 -4.41
CA ALA A 78 13.32 -9.74 -5.29
C ALA A 78 12.76 -9.12 -6.58
N ARG A 79 11.68 -8.34 -6.44
CA ARG A 79 11.01 -7.60 -7.51
C ARG A 79 10.38 -8.49 -8.58
N ARG A 80 10.05 -9.74 -8.23
CA ARG A 80 9.23 -10.62 -9.07
C ARG A 80 7.77 -10.22 -8.99
N ALA A 81 7.12 -10.11 -10.15
CA ALA A 81 5.72 -9.73 -10.24
C ALA A 81 4.84 -10.67 -9.41
N CYS A 82 3.99 -10.08 -8.58
CA CYS A 82 3.02 -10.75 -7.72
C CYS A 82 1.62 -10.24 -8.04
N VAL A 83 0.63 -11.13 -8.00
CA VAL A 83 -0.78 -10.77 -8.17
C VAL A 83 -1.59 -11.29 -7.00
N THR A 84 -2.46 -10.46 -6.46
CA THR A 84 -3.36 -10.85 -5.37
C THR A 84 -4.35 -11.90 -5.85
N VAL A 85 -4.43 -13.03 -5.15
CA VAL A 85 -5.41 -14.10 -5.42
C VAL A 85 -6.51 -14.16 -4.37
N GLN A 86 -6.26 -13.59 -3.18
CA GLN A 86 -7.22 -13.44 -2.10
C GLN A 86 -6.80 -12.23 -1.26
N LEU A 87 -7.77 -11.41 -0.86
CA LEU A 87 -7.62 -10.37 0.15
C LEU A 87 -8.89 -10.33 1.00
N ASP A 88 -8.75 -10.58 2.29
CA ASP A 88 -9.81 -10.37 3.28
C ASP A 88 -9.55 -9.08 4.04
N THR A 89 -10.54 -8.18 4.06
CA THR A 89 -10.43 -6.88 4.71
C THR A 89 -11.51 -6.72 5.79
N HIS A 90 -11.10 -6.37 7.00
CA HIS A 90 -11.99 -6.03 8.10
C HIS A 90 -11.96 -4.52 8.36
N PHE A 91 -13.13 -3.87 8.29
CA PHE A 91 -13.29 -2.44 8.57
C PHE A 91 -13.58 -2.22 10.05
N LEU A 92 -12.68 -1.50 10.73
CA LEU A 92 -12.73 -1.33 12.19
C LEU A 92 -13.37 0.00 12.60
N MET A 93 -13.09 1.07 11.84
CA MET A 93 -13.62 2.41 12.10
C MET A 93 -13.67 3.24 10.81
N ALA A 94 -14.52 4.27 10.81
CA ALA A 94 -14.67 5.14 9.65
C ALA A 94 -13.48 6.12 9.51
N ALA A 95 -12.91 6.19 8.31
CA ALA A 95 -11.99 7.26 7.92
C ALA A 95 -12.75 8.40 7.21
N ARG A 96 -12.18 9.61 7.22
CA ARG A 96 -12.81 10.85 6.74
C ARG A 96 -11.90 11.60 5.78
N ALA A 97 -12.49 12.45 4.93
CA ALA A 97 -11.72 13.38 4.11
C ALA A 97 -10.81 14.28 4.97
N GLY A 98 -9.65 14.64 4.44
CA GLY A 98 -8.60 15.39 5.13
C GLY A 98 -7.69 14.52 6.00
N GLN A 99 -8.01 13.24 6.20
CA GLN A 99 -7.12 12.31 6.89
C GLN A 99 -6.12 11.69 5.92
N PHE A 100 -4.90 11.47 6.40
CA PHE A 100 -3.90 10.70 5.68
C PHE A 100 -4.01 9.23 6.09
N LEU A 101 -4.32 8.39 5.11
CA LEU A 101 -4.40 6.95 5.24
C LEU A 101 -3.01 6.37 5.00
N GLU A 102 -2.53 5.55 5.93
CA GLU A 102 -1.22 4.92 5.87
C GLU A 102 -1.38 3.40 5.81
N VAL A 103 -0.67 2.74 4.91
CA VAL A 103 -0.62 1.28 4.81
C VAL A 103 0.75 0.77 5.23
N ARG A 104 0.72 -0.19 6.15
CA ARG A 104 1.87 -0.98 6.55
C ARG A 104 1.49 -2.45 6.52
N GLY A 105 2.47 -3.30 6.29
CA GLY A 105 2.26 -4.74 6.26
C GLY A 105 3.56 -5.50 6.39
N ARG A 106 3.43 -6.81 6.56
CA ARG A 106 4.56 -7.73 6.70
C ARG A 106 4.28 -9.04 6.00
N VAL A 107 5.36 -9.68 5.57
CA VAL A 107 5.33 -11.05 5.05
C VAL A 107 5.20 -12.01 6.23
N LEU A 108 4.12 -12.79 6.23
CA LEU A 108 3.93 -13.89 7.17
C LEU A 108 4.72 -15.12 6.75
N ARG A 109 4.68 -15.42 5.45
CA ARG A 109 5.38 -16.56 4.85
C ARG A 109 5.55 -16.32 3.35
N ALA A 110 6.72 -16.65 2.82
CA ALA A 110 6.98 -16.67 1.38
C ALA A 110 7.36 -18.08 0.93
N THR A 111 6.86 -18.48 -0.24
CA THR A 111 7.27 -19.70 -0.95
C THR A 111 7.74 -19.34 -2.36
N SER A 112 8.04 -20.33 -3.20
CA SER A 112 8.42 -20.09 -4.59
C SER A 112 7.28 -19.50 -5.45
N CYS A 113 6.02 -19.73 -5.06
CA CYS A 113 4.83 -19.39 -5.84
C CYS A 113 3.76 -18.58 -5.09
N LEU A 114 3.78 -18.54 -3.76
CA LEU A 114 2.80 -17.81 -2.95
C LEU A 114 3.47 -16.97 -1.86
N VAL A 115 2.92 -15.79 -1.59
CA VAL A 115 3.29 -14.91 -0.49
C VAL A 115 2.07 -14.64 0.36
N PHE A 116 2.18 -14.90 1.65
CA PHE A 116 1.15 -14.65 2.65
C PHE A 116 1.50 -13.38 3.38
N MET A 117 0.57 -12.45 3.41
CA MET A 117 0.75 -11.09 3.93
C MET A 117 -0.31 -10.78 4.97
N GLU A 118 0.04 -9.91 5.90
CA GLU A 118 -0.92 -9.18 6.71
C GLU A 118 -0.55 -7.70 6.77
N GLY A 119 -1.53 -6.85 6.99
CA GLY A 119 -1.30 -5.44 7.21
C GLY A 119 -2.56 -4.68 7.56
N ASP A 120 -2.40 -3.38 7.68
CA ASP A 120 -3.45 -2.46 8.10
C ASP A 120 -3.39 -1.15 7.32
N VAL A 121 -4.56 -0.52 7.22
CA VAL A 121 -4.70 0.89 6.89
C VAL A 121 -4.94 1.62 8.19
N GLY A 122 -4.12 2.60 8.52
CA GLY A 122 -4.20 3.41 9.72
C GLY A 122 -4.33 4.90 9.45
N VAL A 123 -4.81 5.64 10.45
CA VAL A 123 -4.79 7.10 10.51
C VAL A 123 -4.18 7.52 11.83
N ALA A 124 -3.07 8.27 11.78
CA ALA A 124 -2.38 8.76 12.98
C ALA A 124 -2.08 7.65 14.01
N GLY A 125 -1.73 6.46 13.54
CA GLY A 125 -1.38 5.28 14.36
C GLY A 125 -2.56 4.41 14.81
N ALA A 126 -3.81 4.78 14.51
CA ALA A 126 -4.98 3.94 14.79
C ALA A 126 -5.44 3.21 13.52
N ALA A 127 -5.61 1.88 13.59
CA ALA A 127 -6.06 1.08 12.45
C ALA A 127 -7.54 1.36 12.13
N VAL A 128 -7.81 1.69 10.87
CA VAL A 128 -9.16 1.88 10.31
C VAL A 128 -9.66 0.66 9.55
N ALA A 129 -8.74 -0.10 8.96
CA ALA A 129 -9.00 -1.40 8.37
C ALA A 129 -7.78 -2.31 8.55
N THR A 130 -8.00 -3.62 8.60
CA THR A 130 -6.93 -4.63 8.61
C THR A 130 -7.20 -5.63 7.51
N GLY A 131 -6.17 -6.35 7.06
CA GLY A 131 -6.38 -7.43 6.12
C GLY A 131 -5.27 -8.44 6.05
N VAL A 132 -5.63 -9.59 5.50
CA VAL A 132 -4.74 -10.69 5.17
C VAL A 132 -4.85 -10.97 3.69
N ALA A 133 -3.70 -11.13 3.03
CA ALA A 133 -3.64 -11.33 1.59
C ALA A 133 -2.81 -12.54 1.23
N VAL A 134 -3.19 -13.19 0.14
CA VAL A 134 -2.39 -14.20 -0.52
C VAL A 134 -2.10 -13.69 -1.92
N LEU A 135 -0.81 -13.64 -2.27
CA LEU A 135 -0.34 -13.23 -3.59
C LEU A 135 0.34 -14.40 -4.29
N LYS A 136 0.06 -14.55 -5.58
CA LYS A 136 0.73 -15.50 -6.46
C LYS A 136 1.90 -14.83 -7.16
N VAL A 137 3.07 -15.44 -7.08
CA VAL A 137 4.26 -15.00 -7.80
C VAL A 137 4.16 -15.49 -9.24
N ILE A 138 4.18 -14.56 -10.19
CA ILE A 138 4.03 -14.84 -11.62
C ILE A 138 5.24 -14.40 -12.45
N GLY A 139 6.13 -13.58 -11.88
CA GLY A 139 7.39 -13.20 -12.52
C GLY A 139 8.37 -14.38 -12.62
N PRO A 140 9.25 -14.38 -13.64
CA PRO A 140 10.34 -15.35 -13.73
C PRO A 140 11.19 -15.30 -12.44
N PRO A 141 11.92 -16.37 -12.09
CA PRO A 141 12.93 -16.31 -11.04
C PRO A 141 13.85 -15.10 -11.29
N ALA A 142 14.28 -14.43 -10.23
CA ALA A 142 15.30 -13.40 -10.39
C ALA A 142 16.54 -14.08 -10.98
N ASP A 143 17.04 -13.57 -12.11
CA ASP A 143 18.25 -14.11 -12.73
C ASP A 143 19.37 -14.10 -11.68
N GLY A 144 19.87 -15.28 -11.34
CA GLY A 144 21.08 -15.40 -10.53
C GLY A 144 22.19 -14.68 -11.27
N GLY A 145 22.59 -13.51 -10.78
CA GLY A 145 23.39 -12.54 -11.53
C GLY A 145 24.58 -13.18 -12.25
N GLN A 146 24.54 -13.14 -13.58
CA GLN A 146 25.75 -13.02 -14.39
C GLN A 146 25.85 -11.56 -14.76
N SER A 147 26.74 -10.85 -14.07
CA SER A 147 27.24 -9.55 -14.49
C SER A 147 27.91 -9.70 -15.84
N SER A 148 27.26 -9.25 -16.91
CA SER A 148 27.93 -8.99 -18.19
C SER A 148 28.55 -7.59 -18.16
N PRO A 149 29.76 -7.41 -18.71
CA PRO A 149 30.54 -6.19 -18.54
C PRO A 149 29.98 -5.06 -19.40
N SER A 150 30.01 -3.85 -18.85
CA SER A 150 29.77 -2.61 -19.58
C SER A 150 30.77 -2.47 -20.72
N THR A 151 30.27 -2.23 -21.93
CA THR A 151 31.02 -1.60 -23.02
C THR A 151 30.71 -0.11 -23.01
#